data_AF-A0A838QDW4-F1
#
_entry.id   AF-A0A838QDW4-F1
#
_cell.length_a   1.000
_cell.length_b   1.000
_cell.length_c   1.000
_cell.angle_alpha   90.00
_cell.angle_beta   90.00
_cell.angle_gamma   90.00
#
_symmetry.space_group_name_H-M   'P 1'
#
loop_
_entity.id
_entity.type
_entity.pdbx_description
1 polymer ?
#
loop_
_entity_poly.entity_id
_entity_poly.type
_entity_poly.pdbx_seq_one_letter_code
_entity_poly.pdbx_strand_id
1 'polypeptide(L)'
;MPLLIKFARHLAIAAFVATVVAACSSDDPADADTGAVAAEPAMMDTGMAAMPGMNDAPAKDADQEFLRMMVDHHEGLLVMADSALKKGTSSQVKADAQKLKTDQTAERQMMLGMLKSDYSDDHMAMVMPSSNTMIAAAAQKTGAEYDR
;
A
#
# COMPACT_ATOMS: atom_id res chain seq x y z
N MET A 1 44.31 0.07 23.62
CA MET A 1 44.80 -1.32 23.76
C MET A 1 45.17 -1.53 25.22
N PRO A 2 44.85 -2.67 25.88
CA PRO A 2 44.51 -3.97 25.28
C PRO A 2 43.25 -4.69 25.80
N LEU A 3 42.73 -5.53 24.89
CA LEU A 3 42.21 -6.90 25.04
C LEU A 3 40.97 -7.18 25.93
N LEU A 4 39.82 -7.65 25.40
CA LEU A 4 39.49 -8.89 24.66
C LEU A 4 39.03 -10.07 25.56
N ILE A 5 37.96 -10.75 25.10
CA ILE A 5 37.50 -12.12 25.41
C ILE A 5 36.59 -12.19 26.66
N LYS A 6 35.30 -12.56 26.59
CA LYS A 6 34.77 -13.85 26.10
C LYS A 6 33.34 -13.76 25.54
N PHE A 7 33.18 -14.34 24.36
CA PHE A 7 31.93 -14.90 23.85
C PHE A 7 31.37 -15.94 24.82
N ALA A 8 30.06 -15.91 25.04
CA ALA A 8 29.29 -17.10 25.40
C ALA A 8 27.88 -17.01 24.78
N ARG A 9 27.77 -17.61 23.59
CA ARG A 9 26.53 -18.08 22.97
C ARG A 9 25.75 -18.92 24.00
N HIS A 10 24.50 -18.61 24.30
CA HIS A 10 23.52 -19.66 24.65
C HIS A 10 22.14 -19.26 24.15
N LEU A 11 21.83 -19.83 22.99
CA LEU A 11 20.50 -20.04 22.42
C LEU A 11 19.65 -20.82 23.43
N ALA A 12 18.46 -20.33 23.75
CA ALA A 12 17.41 -21.12 24.40
C ALA A 12 16.09 -20.83 23.70
N ILE A 13 15.81 -21.65 22.68
CA ILE A 13 14.51 -21.78 22.02
C ILE A 13 13.61 -22.56 22.98
N ALA A 14 12.51 -21.96 23.45
CA ALA A 14 11.43 -22.68 24.09
C ALA A 14 10.35 -22.96 23.04
N ALA A 15 10.45 -24.11 22.38
CA ALA A 15 9.39 -24.65 21.54
C ALA A 15 8.32 -25.25 22.45
N PHE A 16 7.11 -24.70 22.43
CA PHE A 16 5.96 -25.29 23.08
C PHE A 16 5.29 -26.25 22.09
N VAL A 17 5.74 -27.50 22.08
CA VAL A 17 5.05 -28.60 21.39
C VAL A 17 4.03 -29.17 22.37
N ALA A 18 2.76 -28.81 22.18
CA ALA A 18 1.64 -29.52 22.79
C ALA A 18 0.98 -30.37 21.72
N THR A 19 1.39 -31.63 21.67
CA THR A 19 0.75 -32.69 20.87
C THR A 19 -0.55 -33.07 21.54
N VAL A 20 -1.69 -32.81 20.89
CA VAL A 20 -2.95 -33.49 21.22
C VAL A 20 -3.32 -34.34 20.01
N VAL A 21 -3.07 -35.65 20.15
CA VAL A 21 -3.64 -36.67 19.27
C VAL A 21 -5.07 -36.91 19.73
N ALA A 22 -6.04 -36.56 18.87
CA ALA A 22 -7.44 -36.98 19.02
C ALA A 22 -7.90 -37.61 17.70
N ALA A 23 -7.96 -38.95 17.75
CA ALA A 23 -8.73 -39.91 16.98
C ALA A 23 -9.27 -39.54 15.57
N CYS A 24 -8.81 -40.29 14.57
CA CYS A 24 -9.59 -40.56 13.36
C CYS A 24 -10.81 -41.41 13.71
N SER A 25 -12.00 -40.99 13.28
CA SER A 25 -13.09 -41.88 12.87
C SER A 25 -13.83 -41.19 11.74
N SER A 26 -13.79 -41.80 10.55
CA SER A 26 -14.60 -41.39 9.40
C SER A 26 -15.92 -42.13 9.48
N ASP A 27 -17.00 -41.41 9.80
CA ASP A 27 -18.38 -41.86 9.59
C ASP A 27 -19.23 -40.61 9.29
N ASP A 28 -19.65 -40.46 8.03
CA ASP A 28 -20.76 -39.59 7.64
C ASP A 28 -22.07 -40.32 7.91
N PRO A 29 -23.07 -39.63 8.48
CA PRO A 29 -24.24 -39.35 7.64
C PRO A 29 -24.84 -37.95 7.81
N ALA A 30 -25.51 -37.56 6.73
CA ALA A 30 -26.29 -36.35 6.48
C ALA A 30 -27.18 -35.88 7.64
N ASP A 31 -27.32 -34.56 7.82
CA ASP A 31 -28.46 -33.82 7.26
C ASP A 31 -28.33 -32.29 7.45
N ALA A 32 -29.01 -31.58 6.57
CA ALA A 32 -28.93 -30.16 6.23
C ALA A 32 -29.20 -29.15 7.37
N ASP A 33 -28.62 -27.94 7.26
CA ASP A 33 -29.39 -26.72 6.88
C ASP A 33 -28.53 -25.44 6.82
N THR A 34 -28.87 -24.62 5.82
CA THR A 34 -28.63 -23.17 5.62
C THR A 34 -27.24 -22.52 5.79
N GLY A 35 -26.69 -22.08 4.65
CA GLY A 35 -25.81 -20.90 4.61
C GLY A 35 -24.74 -20.92 3.53
N ALA A 36 -25.14 -20.87 2.26
CA ALA A 36 -24.22 -20.50 1.19
C ALA A 36 -23.78 -19.03 1.40
N VAL A 37 -22.71 -18.81 2.16
CA VAL A 37 -21.86 -17.65 1.94
C VAL A 37 -20.98 -18.00 0.74
N ALA A 38 -21.40 -17.54 -0.42
CA ALA A 38 -20.49 -17.43 -1.55
C ALA A 38 -19.23 -16.75 -1.02
N ALA A 39 -18.10 -17.44 -1.13
CA ALA A 39 -16.81 -16.82 -0.97
C ALA A 39 -16.69 -15.78 -2.09
N GLU A 40 -17.05 -14.53 -1.77
CA GLU A 40 -16.72 -13.39 -2.59
C GLU A 40 -15.20 -13.46 -2.85
N PRO A 41 -14.74 -13.50 -4.11
CA PRO A 41 -13.33 -13.59 -4.39
C PRO A 41 -12.64 -12.38 -3.76
N ALA A 42 -11.60 -12.64 -2.99
CA ALA A 42 -10.76 -11.61 -2.41
C ALA A 42 -10.28 -10.67 -3.53
N MET A 43 -10.84 -9.46 -3.58
CA MET A 43 -10.45 -8.36 -4.47
C MET A 43 -9.05 -7.80 -4.15
N MET A 44 -8.17 -8.56 -3.50
CA MET A 44 -6.78 -8.18 -3.25
C MET A 44 -5.82 -8.64 -4.35
N ASP A 45 -6.23 -9.54 -5.25
CA ASP A 45 -5.34 -10.08 -6.30
C ASP A 45 -5.32 -9.23 -7.59
N THR A 46 -6.38 -8.46 -7.86
CA THR A 46 -6.54 -7.77 -9.15
C THR A 46 -5.85 -6.41 -9.25
N GLY A 47 -5.45 -5.81 -8.13
CA GLY A 47 -4.84 -4.48 -8.11
C GLY A 47 -3.44 -4.43 -8.73
N MET A 48 -2.64 -5.47 -8.50
CA MET A 48 -1.30 -5.60 -9.08
C MET A 48 -1.35 -6.18 -10.50
N ALA A 49 -2.25 -7.14 -10.75
CA ALA A 49 -2.38 -7.82 -12.04
C ALA A 49 -2.91 -6.93 -13.19
N ALA A 50 -3.58 -5.82 -12.87
CA ALA A 50 -4.14 -4.89 -13.84
C ALA A 50 -3.14 -3.82 -14.35
N MET A 51 -1.91 -3.80 -13.84
CA MET A 51 -0.89 -2.82 -14.23
C MET A 51 -0.18 -3.27 -15.53
N PRO A 52 -0.28 -2.52 -16.64
CA PRO A 52 0.39 -2.87 -17.89
C PRO A 52 1.92 -2.94 -17.68
N GLY A 53 2.55 -4.05 -18.07
CA GLY A 53 4.01 -4.24 -18.03
C GLY A 53 4.55 -4.94 -16.78
N MET A 54 3.73 -5.19 -15.76
CA MET A 54 4.18 -5.82 -14.51
C MET A 54 4.24 -7.36 -14.55
N ASN A 55 3.41 -7.98 -15.38
CA ASN A 55 3.14 -9.43 -15.32
C ASN A 55 4.28 -10.31 -15.89
N ASP A 56 5.19 -9.76 -16.69
CA ASP A 56 6.25 -10.51 -17.38
C ASP A 56 7.68 -9.97 -17.11
N ALA A 57 7.82 -8.94 -16.27
CA ALA A 57 9.11 -8.32 -15.98
C ALA A 57 9.92 -9.16 -14.97
N PRO A 58 11.27 -9.22 -15.08
CA PRO A 58 12.13 -9.70 -14.00
C PRO A 58 11.77 -9.00 -12.68
N ALA A 59 11.83 -9.71 -11.55
CA ALA A 59 11.36 -9.17 -10.26
C ALA A 59 11.95 -7.80 -9.90
N LYS A 60 13.24 -7.57 -10.19
CA LYS A 60 13.88 -6.25 -9.96
C LYS A 60 13.29 -5.14 -10.84
N ASP A 61 12.94 -5.46 -12.07
CA ASP A 61 12.35 -4.50 -13.01
C ASP A 61 10.89 -4.21 -12.62
N ALA A 62 10.17 -5.21 -12.10
CA ALA A 62 8.83 -5.02 -11.54
C ALA A 62 8.83 -4.14 -10.28
N ASP A 63 9.77 -4.33 -9.36
CA ASP A 63 9.91 -3.49 -8.16
C ASP A 63 10.24 -2.03 -8.52
N GLN A 64 11.14 -1.82 -9.50
CA GLN A 64 11.46 -0.48 -9.99
C GLN A 64 10.23 0.20 -10.60
N GLU A 65 9.50 -0.52 -11.44
CA GLU A 65 8.30 0.01 -12.09
C GLU A 65 7.19 0.30 -11.06
N PHE A 66 7.06 -0.54 -10.03
CA PHE A 66 6.16 -0.30 -8.92
C PHE A 66 6.47 1.02 -8.22
N LEU A 67 7.74 1.24 -7.90
CA LEU A 67 8.19 2.45 -7.22
C LEU A 67 7.94 3.70 -8.06
N ARG A 68 8.22 3.67 -9.37
CA ARG A 68 7.93 4.79 -10.28
C ARG A 68 6.44 5.11 -10.31
N MET A 69 5.62 4.08 -10.53
CA MET A 69 4.17 4.19 -10.58
C MET A 69 3.59 4.73 -9.26
N MET A 70 4.09 4.27 -8.12
CA MET A 70 3.64 4.77 -6.82
C MET A 70 4.10 6.20 -6.56
N VAL A 71 5.32 6.58 -6.95
CA VAL A 71 5.77 7.98 -6.88
C VAL A 71 4.83 8.89 -7.68
N ASP A 72 4.44 8.48 -8.89
CA ASP A 72 3.54 9.26 -9.76
C ASP A 72 2.08 9.28 -9.24
N HIS A 73 1.61 8.16 -8.70
CA HIS A 73 0.31 8.08 -8.03
C HIS A 73 0.23 9.02 -6.83
N HIS A 74 1.28 9.10 -6.02
CA HIS A 74 1.36 10.02 -4.88
C HIS A 74 1.33 11.49 -5.32
N GLU A 75 1.95 11.84 -6.45
CA GLU A 75 1.93 13.21 -6.97
C GLU A 75 0.50 13.71 -7.22
N GLY A 76 -0.33 12.88 -7.86
CA GLY A 76 -1.74 13.20 -8.08
C GLY A 76 -2.51 13.44 -6.79
N LEU A 77 -2.23 12.63 -5.75
CA LEU A 77 -2.86 12.79 -4.43
C LEU A 77 -2.44 14.09 -3.73
N LEU A 78 -1.18 14.50 -3.87
CA LEU A 78 -0.67 15.75 -3.30
C LEU A 78 -1.29 16.97 -3.99
N VAL A 79 -1.44 16.94 -5.31
CA VAL A 79 -2.17 17.97 -6.07
C VAL A 79 -3.62 18.10 -5.57
N MET A 80 -4.30 16.97 -5.33
CA MET A 80 -5.66 16.96 -4.80
C MET A 80 -5.76 17.48 -3.36
N ALA A 81 -4.80 17.12 -2.50
CA ALA A 81 -4.72 17.64 -1.13
C ALA A 81 -4.55 19.16 -1.11
N ASP A 82 -3.65 19.69 -1.94
CA ASP A 82 -3.43 21.14 -2.05
C ASP A 82 -4.67 21.87 -2.58
N SER A 83 -5.35 21.28 -3.56
CA SER A 83 -6.62 21.79 -4.04
C SER A 83 -7.67 21.83 -2.92
N ALA A 84 -7.76 20.80 -2.06
CA ALA A 84 -8.70 20.74 -0.94
C ALA A 84 -8.43 21.80 0.13
N LEU A 85 -7.16 21.98 0.50
CA LEU A 85 -6.75 23.02 1.44
C LEU A 85 -7.12 24.43 0.94
N LYS A 86 -6.98 24.66 -0.36
CA LYS A 86 -7.25 25.96 -1.00
C LYS A 86 -8.74 26.21 -1.22
N LYS A 87 -9.49 25.20 -1.66
CA LYS A 87 -10.84 25.37 -2.24
C LYS A 87 -11.97 24.87 -1.36
N GLY A 88 -11.69 23.94 -0.43
CA GLY A 88 -12.67 23.43 0.53
C GLY A 88 -12.97 24.45 1.64
N THR A 89 -14.04 24.19 2.38
CA THR A 89 -14.48 25.05 3.51
C THR A 89 -14.63 24.29 4.82
N SER A 90 -14.88 22.99 4.76
CA SER A 90 -14.98 22.12 5.93
C SER A 90 -13.64 22.03 6.66
N SER A 91 -13.65 22.31 7.96
CA SER A 91 -12.48 22.16 8.83
C SER A 91 -11.96 20.71 8.85
N GLN A 92 -12.88 19.74 8.82
CA GLN A 92 -12.54 18.32 8.77
C GLN A 92 -11.84 17.97 7.46
N VAL A 93 -12.40 18.37 6.31
CA VAL A 93 -11.79 18.10 4.99
C VAL A 93 -10.39 18.71 4.89
N LYS A 94 -10.19 19.92 5.43
CA LYS A 94 -8.86 20.55 5.45
C LYS A 94 -7.88 19.83 6.38
N ALA A 95 -8.34 19.36 7.55
CA ALA A 95 -7.51 18.59 8.45
C ALA A 95 -7.07 17.27 7.80
N ASP A 96 -8.00 16.57 7.14
CA ASP A 96 -7.71 15.32 6.43
C ASP A 96 -6.77 15.56 5.24
N ALA A 97 -6.98 16.63 4.47
CA ALA A 97 -6.09 17.02 3.38
C ALA A 97 -4.68 17.33 3.88
N GLN A 98 -4.52 18.02 5.01
CA GLN A 98 -3.21 18.32 5.59
C GLN A 98 -2.50 17.05 6.07
N LYS A 99 -3.23 16.12 6.70
CA LYS A 99 -2.69 14.83 7.13
C LYS A 99 -2.24 14.03 5.91
N LEU A 100 -3.11 13.87 4.92
CA LEU A 100 -2.81 13.16 3.67
C LEU A 100 -1.59 13.77 2.98
N LYS A 101 -1.51 15.11 2.88
CA LYS A 101 -0.36 15.77 2.27
C LYS A 101 0.95 15.42 2.98
N THR A 102 0.93 15.40 4.31
CA THR A 102 2.11 15.10 5.13
C THR A 102 2.57 13.66 4.91
N ASP A 103 1.65 12.71 5.07
CA ASP A 103 1.94 11.28 4.97
C ASP A 103 2.39 10.90 3.55
N GLN A 104 1.64 11.34 2.53
CA GLN A 104 1.95 11.02 1.13
C GLN A 104 3.26 11.67 0.65
N THR A 105 3.61 12.84 1.18
CA THR A 105 4.91 13.46 0.90
C THR A 105 6.04 12.62 1.46
N ALA A 106 5.91 12.12 2.70
CA ALA A 106 6.93 11.28 3.31
C ALA A 106 7.12 9.97 2.54
N GLU A 107 6.03 9.28 2.18
CA GLU A 107 6.07 8.04 1.41
C GLU A 107 6.68 8.22 0.02
N ARG A 108 6.28 9.28 -0.71
CA ARG A 108 6.89 9.61 -2.02
C ARG A 108 8.40 9.85 -1.90
N GLN A 109 8.86 10.55 -0.86
CA GLN A 109 10.29 10.80 -0.65
C GLN A 109 11.06 9.52 -0.29
N MET A 110 10.45 8.61 0.46
CA MET A 110 11.06 7.30 0.74
C MET A 110 11.23 6.49 -0.56
N MET A 111 10.20 6.45 -1.41
CA MET A 111 10.26 5.72 -2.68
C MET A 111 11.25 6.34 -3.68
N LEU A 112 11.32 7.67 -3.78
CA LEU A 112 12.37 8.37 -4.55
C LEU A 112 13.77 8.03 -4.03
N GLY A 113 13.93 7.91 -2.71
CA GLY A 113 15.17 7.45 -2.09
C GLY A 113 15.54 6.03 -2.53
N MET A 114 14.59 5.10 -2.53
CA MET A 114 14.78 3.71 -2.97
C MET A 114 15.15 3.63 -4.47
N LEU A 115 14.43 4.38 -5.32
CA LEU A 115 14.75 4.47 -6.76
C LEU A 115 16.20 4.93 -6.98
N LYS A 116 16.62 5.96 -6.26
CA LYS A 116 17.99 6.47 -6.34
C LYS A 116 19.02 5.47 -5.81
N SER A 117 18.80 4.88 -4.64
CA SER A 117 19.81 4.03 -3.98
C SER A 117 19.95 2.66 -4.62
N ASP A 118 18.84 2.05 -5.01
CA ASP A 118 18.81 0.63 -5.38
C ASP A 118 18.86 0.44 -6.90
N TYR A 119 18.43 1.47 -7.64
CA TYR A 119 18.31 1.43 -9.12
C TYR A 119 19.09 2.54 -9.83
N SER A 120 19.73 3.47 -9.10
CA SER A 120 20.37 4.66 -9.69
C SER A 120 19.42 5.48 -10.57
N ASP A 121 18.14 5.48 -10.21
CA ASP A 121 17.07 6.11 -10.94
C ASP A 121 16.68 7.44 -10.28
N ASP A 122 16.88 8.54 -10.99
CA ASP A 122 16.55 9.90 -10.53
C ASP A 122 15.12 10.31 -10.98
N HIS A 123 14.18 9.36 -10.92
CA HIS A 123 12.79 9.53 -11.36
C HIS A 123 12.18 10.82 -10.82
N MET A 124 11.47 11.54 -11.69
CA MET A 124 10.76 12.75 -11.33
C MET A 124 9.27 12.45 -11.26
N ALA A 125 8.68 12.75 -10.11
CA ALA A 125 7.25 12.53 -9.89
C ALA A 125 6.40 13.29 -10.92
N MET A 126 5.48 12.58 -11.56
CA MET A 126 4.55 13.13 -12.53
C MET A 126 3.12 12.79 -12.15
N VAL A 127 2.19 13.69 -12.44
CA VAL A 127 0.76 13.35 -12.31
C VAL A 127 0.39 12.34 -13.39
N MET A 128 -0.10 11.18 -12.96
CA MET A 128 -0.56 10.14 -13.88
C MET A 128 -1.70 10.63 -14.78
N PRO A 129 -1.70 10.33 -16.09
CA PRO A 129 -2.79 10.70 -16.99
C PRO A 129 -4.17 10.23 -16.54
N SER A 130 -4.25 9.08 -15.87
CA SER A 130 -5.49 8.53 -15.31
C SER A 130 -6.11 9.45 -14.25
N SER A 131 -5.32 10.26 -13.55
CA SER A 131 -5.77 11.19 -12.52
C SER A 131 -6.22 12.55 -13.08
N ASN A 132 -5.86 12.89 -14.32
CA ASN A 132 -6.10 14.22 -14.90
C ASN A 132 -7.58 14.61 -14.90
N THR A 133 -8.48 13.69 -15.26
CA THR A 133 -9.93 13.97 -15.30
C THR A 133 -10.49 14.26 -13.91
N MET A 134 -10.05 13.51 -12.88
CA MET A 134 -10.49 13.71 -11.50
C MET A 134 -10.00 15.06 -10.96
N ILE A 135 -8.72 15.40 -11.20
CA ILE A 135 -8.12 16.68 -10.83
C ILE A 135 -8.85 17.83 -11.54
N ALA A 136 -9.12 17.69 -12.84
CA ALA A 136 -9.84 18.71 -13.62
C ALA A 136 -11.28 18.90 -13.11
N ALA A 137 -11.98 17.83 -12.74
CA ALA A 137 -13.32 17.93 -12.16
C ALA A 137 -13.31 18.65 -10.81
N ALA A 138 -12.37 18.32 -9.92
CA ALA A 138 -12.20 19.02 -8.65
C ALA A 138 -11.79 20.49 -8.84
N ALA A 139 -11.07 20.81 -9.92
CA ALA A 139 -10.71 22.18 -10.28
C ALA A 139 -11.92 23.08 -10.58
N GLN A 140 -13.10 22.52 -10.87
CA GLN A 140 -14.33 23.30 -11.11
C GLN A 140 -15.15 23.60 -9.85
N LYS A 141 -14.96 22.85 -8.76
CA LYS A 141 -15.78 22.95 -7.53
C LYS A 141 -15.18 23.94 -6.51
N THR A 142 -15.96 24.49 -5.57
CA THR A 142 -15.43 25.23 -4.40
C THR A 142 -16.37 25.14 -3.19
N GLY A 143 -15.88 25.51 -2.01
CA GLY A 143 -16.68 25.54 -0.79
C GLY A 143 -17.30 24.18 -0.46
N ALA A 144 -18.55 24.19 -0.03
CA ALA A 144 -19.29 22.98 0.31
C ALA A 144 -19.52 22.04 -0.88
N GLU A 145 -19.44 22.51 -2.12
CA GLU A 145 -19.48 21.63 -3.30
C GLU A 145 -18.17 20.86 -3.47
N TYR A 146 -17.04 21.48 -3.12
CA TYR A 146 -15.74 20.83 -3.13
C TYR A 146 -15.63 19.79 -2.01
N ASP A 147 -16.21 20.07 -0.85
CA ASP A 147 -16.16 19.19 0.32
C ASP A 147 -16.98 17.88 0.16
N ARG A 148 -17.68 17.68 -0.98
CA ARG A 148 -18.45 16.47 -1.32
C ARG A 148 -17.81 15.65 -2.43
#